data_AF-A0A1J4J306-F1
#
_entry.id   AF-A0A1J4J306-F1
#
_cell.length_a   1.000
_cell.length_b   1.000
_cell.length_c   1.000
_cell.angle_alpha   90.00
_cell.angle_beta   90.00
_cell.angle_gamma   90.00
#
_symmetry.space_group_name_H-M   'P 1'
#
loop_
_entity.id
_entity.type
_entity.pdbx_description
1 polymer ?
#
loop_
_entity_poly.entity_id
_entity_poly.type
_entity_poly.pdbx_seq_one_letter_code
_entity_poly.pdbx_strand_id
1 'polypeptide(L)'
;MNDAQILQSFHPYSKNNEKKVIEALNELKNIEFAFKMNQDTYHALSTYFIDISEERSRSLPKNYFEMPGVNLLMQSFIAKLRLQSKQRYGPEMQLLNRLPEKVVYRLLKIAPGTILRSLFGLLNKSPNHRIALNVLNHHPIVFVNMILANMPVKFSLLQAVTNPIGLKLLAKKLPTSDFLAEFNAPGHVKIPPIVTTTKGDAFYADIDDVKLRLFTIVAEPLVRAATLNGELDYLCIESPPELKCLLQDTIISLATMNPMPRCLIPYIAGISIRFSIAVLGRVRDPYALVQIFKILEYDAPHLMDKIATMASKTPSVWPALSQSIRSLPALNMAIRFYFPYMMQVDQDGCINLLSDIKMTDSVAIDMINRLKPLLPKSFNAILNCSKCGTIAFRVAAGISMAEESMWKQFTYYYRGNEEYLPGFLDVCTDLIFSGNFSKALKLLDSLSTIYAAGNERITFAIFDFIYAKYAQYSFNEINVQTLFVKVFARVHKFSAVILPILSKMPELSSKCLNLLIRYLWVSVKDEDSNLIKFRLKLLAKRYRTPKEPRPWTDEILSM
;
A
#
# COMPACT_ATOMS: atom_id res chain seq x y z
N MET A 1 1.65 -65.08 42.81
CA MET A 1 0.84 -64.98 41.57
C MET A 1 1.20 -63.68 40.89
N ASN A 2 1.35 -63.67 39.57
CA ASN A 2 1.50 -62.42 38.80
C ASN A 2 0.16 -61.67 38.83
N ASP A 3 0.17 -60.34 38.93
CA ASP A 3 -1.00 -59.45 39.02
C ASP A 3 -2.11 -59.80 38.01
N ALA A 4 -1.74 -60.17 36.78
CA ALA A 4 -2.67 -60.61 35.74
C ALA A 4 -3.44 -61.91 36.11
N GLN A 5 -2.77 -62.86 36.80
CA GLN A 5 -3.38 -64.11 37.26
C GLN A 5 -4.36 -63.87 38.41
N ILE A 6 -4.08 -62.89 39.29
CA ILE A 6 -4.97 -62.50 40.39
C ILE A 6 -6.29 -61.99 39.81
N LEU A 7 -6.22 -61.06 38.85
CA LEU A 7 -7.43 -60.52 38.22
C LEU A 7 -8.20 -61.55 37.38
N GLN A 8 -7.52 -62.55 36.80
CA GLN A 8 -8.17 -63.66 36.10
C GLN A 8 -8.99 -64.56 37.04
N SER A 9 -8.55 -64.73 38.29
CA SER A 9 -9.29 -65.53 39.28
C SER A 9 -10.68 -64.96 39.62
N PHE A 10 -10.94 -63.69 39.26
CA PHE A 10 -12.22 -63.02 39.44
C PHE A 10 -13.11 -63.01 38.18
N HIS A 11 -12.75 -63.71 37.10
CA HIS A 11 -13.57 -63.79 35.89
C HIS A 11 -14.67 -64.87 36.02
N PRO A 12 -15.92 -64.64 35.60
CA PRO A 12 -16.44 -63.44 34.95
C PRO A 12 -16.72 -62.29 35.92
N TYR A 13 -16.52 -61.06 35.45
CA TYR A 13 -16.78 -59.85 36.24
C TYR A 13 -18.27 -59.63 36.46
N SER A 14 -18.66 -59.34 37.70
CA SER A 14 -20.04 -59.14 38.10
C SER A 14 -20.16 -58.27 39.35
N LYS A 15 -21.37 -57.89 39.72
CA LYS A 15 -21.62 -57.11 40.96
C LYS A 15 -21.10 -57.83 42.22
N ASN A 16 -21.07 -59.16 42.22
CA ASN A 16 -20.69 -59.97 43.38
C ASN A 16 -19.17 -59.96 43.65
N ASN A 17 -18.34 -59.69 42.64
CA ASN A 17 -16.88 -59.63 42.77
C ASN A 17 -16.30 -58.23 42.49
N GLU A 18 -17.14 -57.26 42.14
CA GLU A 18 -16.74 -55.88 41.80
C GLU A 18 -15.83 -55.23 42.84
N LYS A 19 -16.18 -55.30 44.14
CA LYS A 19 -15.36 -54.70 45.20
C LYS A 19 -13.95 -55.31 45.27
N LYS A 20 -13.86 -56.64 45.18
CA LYS A 20 -12.58 -57.37 45.22
C LYS A 20 -11.73 -57.05 43.99
N VAL A 21 -12.35 -56.93 42.81
CA VAL A 21 -11.66 -56.55 41.57
C VAL A 21 -11.14 -55.11 41.64
N ILE A 22 -11.92 -54.17 42.18
CA ILE A 22 -11.47 -52.78 42.38
C ILE A 22 -10.30 -52.71 43.37
N GLU A 23 -10.37 -53.44 44.49
CA GLU A 23 -9.27 -53.53 45.46
C GLU A 23 -8.00 -54.06 44.79
N ALA A 24 -8.09 -55.16 44.04
CA ALA A 24 -6.96 -55.70 43.28
C ALA A 24 -6.43 -54.73 42.22
N LEU A 25 -7.30 -54.01 41.51
CA LEU A 25 -6.89 -52.99 40.53
C LEU A 25 -6.19 -51.79 41.20
N ASN A 26 -6.59 -51.41 42.41
CA ASN A 26 -5.99 -50.28 43.14
C ASN A 26 -4.58 -50.60 43.65
N GLU A 27 -4.25 -51.89 43.84
CA GLU A 27 -2.90 -52.33 44.23
C GLU A 27 -1.90 -52.32 43.07
N LEU A 28 -2.39 -52.24 41.82
CA LEU A 28 -1.54 -52.20 40.64
C LEU A 28 -0.80 -50.87 40.53
N LYS A 29 0.45 -50.94 40.04
CA LYS A 29 1.32 -49.77 39.88
C LYS A 29 1.46 -49.28 38.44
N ASN A 30 1.18 -50.13 37.46
CA ASN A 30 1.34 -49.82 36.04
C ASN A 30 0.33 -50.61 35.18
N ILE A 31 0.33 -50.34 33.87
CA ILE A 31 -0.60 -50.95 32.91
C ILE A 31 -0.14 -52.32 32.37
N GLU A 32 0.97 -52.88 32.85
CA GLU A 32 1.58 -54.09 32.29
C GLU A 32 0.65 -55.31 32.38
N PHE A 33 -0.18 -55.38 33.44
CA PHE A 33 -1.19 -56.42 33.61
C PHE A 33 -2.12 -56.54 32.39
N ALA A 34 -2.46 -55.42 31.75
CA ALA A 34 -3.37 -55.38 30.60
C ALA A 34 -2.77 -56.05 29.36
N PHE A 35 -1.44 -56.09 29.25
CA PHE A 35 -0.72 -56.74 28.15
C PHE A 35 -0.36 -58.20 28.42
N LYS A 36 -0.29 -58.58 29.70
CA LYS A 36 -0.02 -59.97 30.15
C LYS A 36 -1.31 -60.80 30.31
N MET A 37 -2.46 -60.16 30.49
CA MET A 37 -3.75 -60.82 30.62
C MET A 37 -4.28 -61.34 29.28
N ASN A 38 -5.01 -62.46 29.31
CA ASN A 38 -5.79 -62.97 28.17
C ASN A 38 -6.68 -61.85 27.58
N GLN A 39 -6.73 -61.75 26.25
CA GLN A 39 -7.40 -60.66 25.54
C GLN A 39 -8.91 -60.61 25.80
N ASP A 40 -9.59 -61.75 25.85
CA ASP A 40 -11.04 -61.82 26.08
C ASP A 40 -11.37 -61.42 27.52
N THR A 41 -10.55 -61.88 28.48
CA THR A 41 -10.67 -61.50 29.89
C THR A 41 -10.45 -60.00 30.06
N TYR A 42 -9.40 -59.44 29.46
CA TYR A 42 -9.16 -58.00 29.50
C TYR A 42 -10.32 -57.21 28.87
N HIS A 43 -10.84 -57.66 27.73
CA HIS A 43 -11.95 -57.00 27.07
C HIS A 43 -13.22 -57.02 27.92
N ALA A 44 -13.52 -58.15 28.58
CA ALA A 44 -14.62 -58.24 29.54
C ALA A 44 -14.41 -57.30 30.73
N LEU A 45 -13.18 -57.16 31.23
CA LEU A 45 -12.82 -56.24 32.30
C LEU A 45 -13.05 -54.79 31.89
N SER A 46 -12.49 -54.37 30.75
CA SER A 46 -12.67 -53.02 30.21
C SER A 46 -14.13 -52.72 29.93
N THR A 47 -14.88 -53.67 29.36
CA THR A 47 -16.31 -53.50 29.11
C THR A 47 -17.07 -53.31 30.42
N TYR A 48 -16.85 -54.17 31.41
CA TYR A 48 -17.57 -54.06 32.68
C TYR A 48 -17.27 -52.77 33.44
N PHE A 49 -16.02 -52.29 33.45
CA PHE A 49 -15.64 -51.14 34.29
C PHE A 49 -15.64 -49.79 33.55
N ILE A 50 -15.56 -49.77 32.23
CA ILE A 50 -15.52 -48.53 31.42
C ILE A 50 -16.87 -48.26 30.74
N ASP A 51 -17.56 -49.30 30.22
CA ASP A 51 -18.87 -49.16 29.57
C ASP A 51 -20.01 -49.18 30.58
N ILE A 52 -20.13 -48.06 31.29
CA ILE A 52 -21.10 -47.88 32.38
C ILE A 52 -22.40 -47.34 31.81
N SER A 53 -23.49 -48.11 31.93
CA SER A 53 -24.84 -47.65 31.58
C SER A 53 -25.27 -46.45 32.44
N GLU A 54 -26.18 -45.62 31.91
CA GLU A 54 -26.70 -44.46 32.66
C GLU A 54 -27.31 -44.85 34.01
N GLU A 55 -28.03 -45.97 34.06
CA GLU A 55 -28.62 -46.50 35.30
C GLU A 55 -27.56 -46.86 36.34
N ARG A 56 -26.49 -47.55 35.93
CA ARG A 56 -25.40 -47.91 36.83
C ARG A 56 -24.63 -46.69 37.30
N SER A 57 -24.48 -45.67 36.45
CA SER A 57 -23.78 -44.43 36.81
C SER A 57 -24.40 -43.72 38.03
N ARG A 58 -25.72 -43.88 38.27
CA ARG A 58 -26.43 -43.29 39.42
C ARG A 58 -26.12 -43.99 40.74
N SER A 59 -25.76 -45.28 40.69
CA SER A 59 -25.41 -46.09 41.86
C SER A 59 -23.93 -46.08 42.23
N LEU A 60 -23.08 -45.48 41.39
CA LEU A 60 -21.63 -45.46 41.61
C LEU A 60 -21.21 -44.25 42.47
N PRO A 61 -20.09 -44.36 43.23
CA PRO A 61 -19.51 -43.24 43.93
C PRO A 61 -19.20 -42.07 43.00
N LYS A 62 -19.35 -40.83 43.49
CA LYS A 62 -19.04 -39.61 42.70
C LYS A 62 -17.60 -39.58 42.15
N ASN A 63 -16.67 -40.25 42.84
CA ASN A 63 -15.25 -40.33 42.51
C ASN A 63 -14.83 -41.66 41.83
N TYR A 64 -15.78 -42.41 41.24
CA TYR A 64 -15.53 -43.74 40.70
C TYR A 64 -14.39 -43.78 39.66
N PHE A 65 -14.37 -42.84 38.72
CA PHE A 65 -13.35 -42.80 37.67
C PHE A 65 -12.03 -42.20 38.15
N GLU A 66 -12.04 -41.57 39.33
CA GLU A 66 -10.88 -41.04 40.02
C GLU A 66 -10.19 -42.12 40.88
N MET A 67 -10.80 -43.31 41.02
CA MET A 67 -10.17 -44.45 41.68
C MET A 67 -8.90 -44.89 40.93
N PRO A 68 -7.75 -45.12 41.61
CA PRO A 68 -6.48 -45.45 40.98
C PRO A 68 -6.58 -46.63 40.00
N GLY A 69 -7.26 -47.71 40.38
CA GLY A 69 -7.43 -48.91 39.58
C GLY A 69 -8.28 -48.70 38.33
N VAL A 70 -9.35 -47.91 38.43
CA VAL A 70 -10.21 -47.56 37.28
C VAL A 70 -9.47 -46.62 36.33
N ASN A 71 -8.69 -45.67 36.87
CA ASN A 71 -7.83 -44.80 36.08
C ASN A 71 -6.72 -45.57 35.35
N LEU A 72 -6.07 -46.53 36.03
CA LEU A 72 -5.11 -47.45 35.40
C LEU A 72 -5.76 -48.28 34.30
N LEU A 73 -6.99 -48.74 34.49
CA LEU A 73 -7.74 -49.45 33.45
C LEU A 73 -8.01 -48.53 32.24
N MET A 74 -8.42 -47.29 32.44
CA MET A 74 -8.57 -46.29 31.37
C MET A 74 -7.24 -46.01 30.64
N GLN A 75 -6.13 -45.87 31.38
CA GLN A 75 -4.80 -45.70 30.78
C GLN A 75 -4.37 -46.92 29.97
N SER A 76 -4.66 -48.13 30.46
CA SER A 76 -4.38 -49.37 29.73
C SER A 76 -5.20 -49.46 28.44
N PHE A 77 -6.47 -49.05 28.49
CA PHE A 77 -7.36 -48.99 27.33
C PHE A 77 -6.82 -48.02 26.28
N ILE A 78 -6.39 -46.83 26.69
CA ILE A 78 -5.75 -45.83 25.82
C ILE A 78 -4.46 -46.39 25.20
N ALA A 79 -3.64 -47.09 25.98
CA ALA A 79 -2.39 -47.67 25.50
C ALA A 79 -2.67 -48.75 24.44
N LYS A 80 -3.68 -49.60 24.65
CA LYS A 80 -4.11 -50.59 23.64
C LYS A 80 -4.71 -49.94 22.40
N LEU A 81 -5.53 -48.90 22.54
CA LEU A 81 -6.02 -48.11 21.39
C LEU A 81 -4.86 -47.54 20.57
N ARG A 82 -3.80 -47.05 21.21
CA ARG A 82 -2.62 -46.50 20.54
C ARG A 82 -1.87 -47.54 19.70
N LEU A 83 -1.83 -48.80 20.16
CA LEU A 83 -1.16 -49.89 19.43
C LEU A 83 -1.90 -50.31 18.16
N GLN A 84 -3.20 -49.99 18.01
CA GLN A 84 -4.02 -50.36 16.84
C GLN A 84 -3.76 -49.49 15.59
N SER A 85 -2.60 -48.86 15.50
CA SER A 85 -2.32 -47.72 14.62
C SER A 85 -2.42 -47.96 13.10
N LYS A 86 -2.65 -49.19 12.59
CA LYS A 86 -2.68 -49.43 11.13
C LYS A 86 -3.73 -50.40 10.58
N GLN A 87 -4.39 -51.28 11.34
CA GLN A 87 -5.33 -52.25 10.75
C GLN A 87 -6.47 -52.68 11.71
N ARG A 88 -7.69 -52.72 11.15
CA ARG A 88 -8.96 -53.30 11.66
C ARG A 88 -9.61 -52.64 12.90
N TYR A 89 -10.93 -52.79 12.96
CA TYR A 89 -11.82 -52.29 14.02
C TYR A 89 -11.71 -53.23 15.24
N GLY A 90 -10.67 -53.04 16.05
CA GLY A 90 -10.36 -53.91 17.20
C GLY A 90 -11.37 -53.79 18.35
N PRO A 91 -11.31 -54.70 19.36
CA PRO A 91 -12.24 -54.72 20.48
C PRO A 91 -12.32 -53.39 21.24
N GLU A 92 -11.21 -52.68 21.38
CA GLU A 92 -11.14 -51.38 22.05
C GLU A 92 -11.83 -50.27 21.24
N MET A 93 -11.72 -50.31 19.90
CA MET A 93 -12.45 -49.40 19.01
C MET A 93 -13.95 -49.70 18.99
N GLN A 94 -14.34 -50.98 19.06
CA GLN A 94 -15.74 -51.39 19.20
C GLN A 94 -16.33 -50.89 20.53
N LEU A 95 -15.55 -50.99 21.61
CA LEU A 95 -15.93 -50.47 22.91
C LEU A 95 -16.09 -48.95 22.87
N LEU A 96 -15.11 -48.22 22.30
CA LEU A 96 -15.17 -46.77 22.15
C LEU A 96 -16.43 -46.28 21.40
N ASN A 97 -16.92 -47.04 20.42
CA ASN A 97 -18.13 -46.75 19.66
C ASN A 97 -19.44 -46.86 20.48
N ARG A 98 -19.39 -47.47 21.67
CA ARG A 98 -20.54 -47.65 22.56
C ARG A 98 -20.45 -46.82 23.84
N LEU A 99 -19.26 -46.30 24.16
CA LEU A 99 -19.04 -45.56 25.40
C LEU A 99 -19.90 -44.29 25.49
N PRO A 100 -20.50 -44.00 26.65
CA PRO A 100 -21.18 -42.74 26.89
C PRO A 100 -20.25 -41.53 26.78
N GLU A 101 -20.82 -40.40 26.37
CA GLU A 101 -20.07 -39.16 26.14
C GLU A 101 -19.23 -38.70 27.34
N LYS A 102 -19.78 -38.82 28.56
CA LYS A 102 -19.06 -38.47 29.81
C LYS A 102 -17.77 -39.28 29.99
N VAL A 103 -17.77 -40.54 29.58
CA VAL A 103 -16.59 -41.41 29.66
C VAL A 103 -15.58 -41.01 28.60
N VAL A 104 -16.03 -40.73 27.37
CA VAL A 104 -15.17 -40.24 26.28
C VAL A 104 -14.45 -38.95 26.68
N TYR A 105 -15.12 -37.99 27.30
CA TYR A 105 -14.46 -36.76 27.81
C TYR A 105 -13.44 -37.03 28.91
N ARG A 106 -13.64 -38.05 29.77
CA ARG A 106 -12.64 -38.44 30.77
C ARG A 106 -11.41 -39.05 30.11
N LEU A 107 -11.60 -39.96 29.14
CA LEU A 107 -10.50 -40.52 28.36
C LEU A 107 -9.74 -39.43 27.58
N LEU A 108 -10.46 -38.46 27.04
CA LEU A 108 -9.89 -37.31 26.34
C LEU A 108 -8.99 -36.47 27.24
N LYS A 109 -9.34 -36.28 28.52
CA LYS A 109 -8.48 -35.59 29.51
C LYS A 109 -7.17 -36.33 29.77
N ILE A 110 -7.17 -37.66 29.70
CA ILE A 110 -5.97 -38.49 29.95
C ILE A 110 -5.03 -38.47 28.73
N ALA A 111 -5.55 -38.70 27.53
CA ALA A 111 -4.74 -38.76 26.31
C ALA A 111 -5.46 -38.13 25.09
N PRO A 112 -5.45 -36.79 24.96
CA PRO A 112 -6.22 -36.09 23.94
C PRO A 112 -5.92 -36.58 22.51
N GLY A 113 -4.64 -36.69 22.16
CA GLY A 113 -4.22 -37.06 20.81
C GLY A 113 -4.61 -38.48 20.38
N THR A 114 -4.60 -39.45 21.31
CA THR A 114 -5.00 -40.84 20.99
C THR A 114 -6.52 -40.91 20.80
N ILE A 115 -7.28 -40.29 21.69
CA ILE A 115 -8.74 -40.34 21.66
C ILE A 115 -9.29 -39.59 20.44
N LEU A 116 -8.81 -38.38 20.13
CA LEU A 116 -9.26 -37.63 18.96
C LEU A 116 -8.99 -38.39 17.65
N ARG A 117 -7.80 -39.00 17.49
CA ARG A 117 -7.50 -39.84 16.31
C ARG A 117 -8.40 -41.07 16.22
N SER A 118 -8.69 -41.69 17.36
CA SER A 118 -9.57 -42.86 17.42
C SER A 118 -11.01 -42.49 17.06
N LEU A 119 -11.54 -41.39 17.60
CA LEU A 119 -12.85 -40.85 17.24
C LEU A 119 -12.93 -40.46 15.76
N PHE A 120 -11.87 -39.89 15.20
CA PHE A 120 -11.80 -39.62 13.76
C PHE A 120 -11.81 -40.92 12.93
N GLY A 121 -11.06 -41.93 13.37
CA GLY A 121 -11.10 -43.28 12.79
C GLY A 121 -12.47 -43.95 12.88
N LEU A 122 -13.27 -43.65 13.92
CA LEU A 122 -14.67 -44.07 14.01
C LEU A 122 -15.54 -43.38 12.95
N LEU A 123 -15.43 -42.05 12.78
CA LEU A 123 -16.21 -41.33 11.77
C LEU A 123 -15.95 -41.82 10.34
N ASN A 124 -14.71 -42.23 10.03
CA ASN A 124 -14.38 -42.82 8.73
C ASN A 124 -15.19 -44.09 8.39
N LYS A 125 -15.70 -44.79 9.40
CA LYS A 125 -16.48 -46.04 9.29
C LYS A 125 -17.97 -45.82 9.60
N SER A 126 -18.27 -44.93 10.54
CA SER A 126 -19.61 -44.59 11.00
C SER A 126 -19.79 -43.07 10.98
N PRO A 127 -20.11 -42.47 9.82
CA PRO A 127 -20.12 -41.01 9.62
C PRO A 127 -21.08 -40.24 10.53
N ASN A 128 -22.15 -40.89 10.99
CA ASN A 128 -23.18 -40.28 11.83
C ASN A 128 -22.98 -40.52 13.34
N HIS A 129 -21.78 -40.89 13.78
CA HIS A 129 -21.54 -41.21 15.19
C HIS A 129 -21.60 -39.94 16.08
N ARG A 130 -22.73 -39.76 16.76
CA ARG A 130 -23.09 -38.54 17.53
C ARG A 130 -21.99 -38.06 18.48
N ILE A 131 -21.41 -38.95 19.29
CA ILE A 131 -20.39 -38.57 20.29
C ILE A 131 -19.08 -38.14 19.62
N ALA A 132 -18.69 -38.84 18.54
CA ALA A 132 -17.46 -38.50 17.82
C ALA A 132 -17.62 -37.15 17.11
N LEU A 133 -18.77 -36.92 16.45
CA LEU A 133 -19.12 -35.62 15.87
C LEU A 133 -19.07 -34.50 16.92
N ASN A 134 -19.67 -34.73 18.09
CA ASN A 134 -19.72 -33.71 19.13
C ASN A 134 -18.32 -33.36 19.65
N VAL A 135 -17.55 -34.36 20.07
CA VAL A 135 -16.22 -34.16 20.64
C VAL A 135 -15.26 -33.57 19.61
N LEU A 136 -15.26 -34.04 18.36
CA LEU A 136 -14.37 -33.51 17.32
C LEU A 136 -14.70 -32.06 16.94
N ASN A 137 -15.99 -31.67 16.92
CA ASN A 137 -16.38 -30.27 16.71
C ASN A 137 -16.06 -29.36 17.91
N HIS A 138 -15.82 -29.90 19.11
CA HIS A 138 -15.22 -29.14 20.22
C HIS A 138 -13.70 -28.96 20.09
N HIS A 139 -13.05 -29.70 19.17
CA HIS A 139 -11.63 -29.59 18.84
C HIS A 139 -11.40 -29.30 17.35
N PRO A 140 -11.96 -28.18 16.83
CA PRO A 140 -12.12 -27.94 15.39
C PRO A 140 -10.81 -27.92 14.61
N ILE A 141 -9.74 -27.35 15.17
CA ILE A 141 -8.43 -27.27 14.51
C ILE A 141 -7.83 -28.67 14.29
N VAL A 142 -7.89 -29.52 15.32
CA VAL A 142 -7.35 -30.89 15.25
C VAL A 142 -8.19 -31.72 14.28
N PHE A 143 -9.52 -31.58 14.34
CA PHE A 143 -10.43 -32.28 13.44
C PHE A 143 -10.16 -31.94 11.97
N VAL A 144 -10.11 -30.65 11.62
CA VAL A 144 -9.83 -30.21 10.25
C VAL A 144 -8.44 -30.62 9.78
N ASN A 145 -7.41 -30.52 10.62
CA ASN A 145 -6.07 -30.99 10.24
C ASN A 145 -6.03 -32.50 9.95
N MET A 146 -6.79 -33.30 10.72
CA MET A 146 -6.93 -34.74 10.43
C MET A 146 -7.69 -35.00 9.13
N ILE A 147 -8.71 -34.19 8.81
CA ILE A 147 -9.39 -34.26 7.52
C ILE A 147 -8.40 -33.97 6.38
N LEU A 148 -7.71 -32.83 6.43
CA LEU A 148 -6.78 -32.41 5.37
C LEU A 148 -5.60 -33.38 5.19
N ALA A 149 -5.16 -34.07 6.24
CA ALA A 149 -4.10 -35.07 6.17
C ALA A 149 -4.52 -36.39 5.48
N ASN A 150 -5.81 -36.60 5.21
CA ASN A 150 -6.36 -37.82 4.60
C ASN A 150 -6.99 -37.56 3.22
N MET A 151 -6.41 -36.66 2.43
CA MET A 151 -6.86 -36.42 1.05
C MET A 151 -6.58 -37.63 0.13
N PRO A 152 -7.52 -38.01 -0.78
CA PRO A 152 -8.81 -37.38 -1.02
C PRO A 152 -9.83 -37.70 0.08
N VAL A 153 -10.46 -36.65 0.62
CA VAL A 153 -11.36 -36.76 1.77
C VAL A 153 -12.72 -37.30 1.33
N LYS A 154 -13.35 -38.14 2.17
CA LYS A 154 -14.75 -38.53 1.99
C LYS A 154 -15.66 -37.32 2.23
N PHE A 155 -16.51 -37.00 1.26
CA PHE A 155 -17.58 -35.99 1.31
C PHE A 155 -18.25 -35.88 2.70
N SER A 156 -18.72 -37.01 3.24
CA SER A 156 -19.40 -37.08 4.55
C SER A 156 -18.60 -36.52 5.75
N LEU A 157 -17.27 -36.44 5.67
CA LEU A 157 -16.41 -35.92 6.73
C LEU A 157 -16.24 -34.40 6.66
N LEU A 158 -16.29 -33.82 5.47
CA LEU A 158 -16.27 -32.35 5.31
C LEU A 158 -17.56 -31.76 5.88
N GLN A 159 -18.71 -32.38 5.57
CA GLN A 159 -20.01 -31.97 6.09
C GLN A 159 -20.17 -32.17 7.61
N ALA A 160 -19.37 -33.06 8.20
CA ALA A 160 -19.37 -33.30 9.64
C ALA A 160 -18.78 -32.14 10.45
N VAL A 161 -18.08 -31.20 9.80
CA VAL A 161 -17.51 -30.02 10.45
C VAL A 161 -18.59 -28.94 10.57
N THR A 162 -19.04 -28.67 11.79
CA THR A 162 -20.10 -27.69 12.08
C THR A 162 -19.65 -26.58 13.00
N ASN A 163 -18.44 -26.66 13.56
CA ASN A 163 -17.87 -25.59 14.36
C ASN A 163 -17.41 -24.42 13.45
N PRO A 164 -17.74 -23.16 13.77
CA PRO A 164 -17.34 -21.99 12.96
C PRO A 164 -15.84 -21.88 12.73
N ILE A 165 -15.00 -22.19 13.73
CA ILE A 165 -13.53 -22.17 13.60
C ILE A 165 -13.08 -23.21 12.58
N GLY A 166 -13.69 -24.40 12.62
CA GLY A 166 -13.39 -25.49 11.68
C GLY A 166 -13.80 -25.13 10.26
N LEU A 167 -15.02 -24.62 10.08
CA LEU A 167 -15.54 -24.16 8.78
C LEU A 167 -14.67 -23.05 8.17
N LYS A 168 -14.30 -22.03 8.96
CA LYS A 168 -13.36 -20.98 8.55
C LYS A 168 -11.99 -21.54 8.15
N LEU A 169 -11.54 -22.62 8.78
CA LEU A 169 -10.26 -23.26 8.46
C LEU A 169 -10.35 -24.07 7.17
N LEU A 170 -11.45 -24.79 6.93
CA LEU A 170 -11.69 -25.48 5.66
C LEU A 170 -11.73 -24.50 4.49
N ALA A 171 -12.48 -23.40 4.62
CA ALA A 171 -12.56 -22.34 3.60
C ALA A 171 -11.19 -21.70 3.27
N LYS A 172 -10.24 -21.74 4.21
CA LYS A 172 -8.86 -21.25 3.99
C LYS A 172 -7.93 -22.26 3.34
N LYS A 173 -8.24 -23.56 3.44
CA LYS A 173 -7.30 -24.64 3.16
C LYS A 173 -7.69 -25.49 1.95
N LEU A 174 -8.97 -25.50 1.59
CA LEU A 174 -9.46 -26.17 0.39
C LEU A 174 -9.42 -25.22 -0.82
N PRO A 175 -9.25 -25.75 -2.05
CA PRO A 175 -9.53 -25.00 -3.26
C PRO A 175 -10.97 -24.46 -3.27
N THR A 176 -11.17 -23.30 -3.87
CA THR A 176 -12.50 -22.65 -3.88
C THR A 176 -13.55 -23.52 -4.56
N SER A 177 -13.19 -24.20 -5.65
CA SER A 177 -14.05 -25.14 -6.37
C SER A 177 -14.54 -26.29 -5.48
N ASP A 178 -13.63 -26.89 -4.73
CA ASP A 178 -13.91 -28.06 -3.89
C ASP A 178 -14.81 -27.66 -2.73
N PHE A 179 -14.54 -26.51 -2.11
CA PHE A 179 -15.39 -25.97 -1.05
C PHE A 179 -16.82 -25.70 -1.55
N LEU A 180 -16.97 -25.05 -2.71
CA LEU A 180 -18.30 -24.75 -3.25
C LEU A 180 -19.04 -26.01 -3.69
N ALA A 181 -18.37 -26.97 -4.35
CA ALA A 181 -18.98 -28.23 -4.76
C ALA A 181 -19.53 -29.01 -3.55
N GLU A 182 -18.78 -29.04 -2.45
CA GLU A 182 -19.14 -29.73 -1.23
C GLU A 182 -20.33 -29.08 -0.51
N PHE A 183 -20.25 -27.78 -0.27
CA PHE A 183 -21.19 -27.07 0.59
C PHE A 183 -22.40 -26.47 -0.16
N ASN A 184 -22.45 -26.57 -1.49
CA ASN A 184 -23.58 -26.13 -2.32
C ASN A 184 -24.44 -27.29 -2.89
N ALA A 185 -24.05 -28.57 -2.71
CA ALA A 185 -24.73 -29.71 -3.34
C ALA A 185 -26.24 -29.81 -3.00
N PRO A 186 -27.12 -30.14 -3.95
CA PRO A 186 -28.56 -30.30 -3.72
C PRO A 186 -28.83 -31.64 -3.01
N GLY A 187 -29.04 -31.59 -1.69
CA GLY A 187 -29.38 -32.77 -0.90
C GLY A 187 -29.30 -32.56 0.61
N HIS A 188 -29.59 -31.35 1.09
CA HIS A 188 -29.35 -30.90 2.47
C HIS A 188 -30.06 -31.76 3.52
N VAL A 189 -29.41 -32.87 3.89
CA VAL A 189 -29.60 -33.53 5.18
C VAL A 189 -28.95 -32.61 6.19
N LYS A 190 -29.75 -31.68 6.75
CA LYS A 190 -29.46 -30.83 7.92
C LYS A 190 -27.95 -30.62 8.14
N ILE A 191 -27.37 -29.52 7.62
CA ILE A 191 -26.09 -29.03 8.18
C ILE A 191 -26.33 -29.00 9.70
N PRO A 192 -25.62 -29.83 10.49
CA PRO A 192 -25.99 -30.02 11.89
C PRO A 192 -25.90 -28.67 12.61
N PRO A 193 -26.70 -28.45 13.67
CA PRO A 193 -26.70 -27.19 14.38
C PRO A 193 -25.26 -26.81 14.74
N ILE A 194 -24.88 -25.60 14.36
CA ILE A 194 -23.54 -25.07 14.52
C ILE A 194 -23.15 -25.15 16.00
N VAL A 195 -22.07 -25.86 16.29
CA VAL A 195 -21.56 -26.02 17.66
C VAL A 195 -20.74 -24.78 18.00
N THR A 196 -21.36 -23.81 18.67
CA THR A 196 -20.71 -22.58 19.11
C THR A 196 -19.85 -22.85 20.34
N THR A 197 -18.53 -22.72 20.21
CA THR A 197 -17.58 -22.91 21.32
C THR A 197 -17.13 -21.59 21.95
N THR A 198 -17.55 -20.45 21.40
CA THR A 198 -17.18 -19.12 21.91
C THR A 198 -18.40 -18.20 22.07
N LYS A 199 -18.33 -17.23 22.98
CA LYS A 199 -19.39 -16.22 23.18
C LYS A 199 -19.61 -15.34 21.94
N GLY A 200 -18.60 -15.21 21.06
CA GLY A 200 -18.68 -14.39 19.84
C GLY A 200 -19.45 -15.03 18.70
N ASP A 201 -19.71 -16.34 18.75
CA ASP A 201 -20.43 -17.08 17.70
C ASP A 201 -21.95 -17.04 17.88
N ALA A 202 -22.45 -16.46 18.96
CA ALA A 202 -23.87 -16.41 19.29
C ALA A 202 -24.70 -15.69 18.20
N PHE A 203 -24.13 -14.67 17.55
CA PHE A 203 -24.78 -13.95 16.46
C PHE A 203 -25.17 -14.85 15.27
N TYR A 204 -24.39 -15.91 14.99
CA TYR A 204 -24.73 -16.83 13.90
C TYR A 204 -25.93 -17.73 14.24
N ALA A 205 -26.27 -17.89 15.52
CA ALA A 205 -27.40 -18.72 15.94
C ALA A 205 -28.75 -18.13 15.48
N ASP A 206 -28.82 -16.81 15.34
CA ASP A 206 -30.02 -16.03 14.98
C ASP A 206 -30.36 -16.07 13.47
N ILE A 207 -29.51 -16.68 12.64
CA ILE A 207 -29.73 -16.78 11.19
C ILE A 207 -30.48 -18.08 10.88
N ASP A 208 -31.79 -18.03 10.65
CA ASP A 208 -32.62 -19.23 10.43
C ASP A 208 -32.22 -20.04 9.20
N ASP A 209 -31.83 -19.38 8.11
CA ASP A 209 -31.36 -20.07 6.91
C ASP A 209 -29.98 -20.68 7.14
N VAL A 210 -29.93 -22.00 7.05
CA VAL A 210 -28.75 -22.80 7.36
C VAL A 210 -27.62 -22.59 6.36
N LYS A 211 -27.91 -22.38 5.08
CA LYS A 211 -26.91 -22.08 4.04
C LYS A 211 -26.38 -20.67 4.20
N LEU A 212 -27.26 -19.69 4.40
CA LEU A 212 -26.87 -18.31 4.65
C LEU A 212 -25.99 -18.21 5.90
N ARG A 213 -26.35 -18.93 6.97
CA ARG A 213 -25.56 -19.02 8.20
C ARG A 213 -24.16 -19.55 7.93
N LEU A 214 -24.04 -20.66 7.18
CA LEU A 214 -22.76 -21.23 6.78
C LEU A 214 -21.92 -20.22 5.99
N PHE A 215 -22.48 -19.61 4.95
CA PHE A 215 -21.76 -18.66 4.10
C PHE A 215 -21.40 -17.36 4.84
N THR A 216 -22.21 -16.91 5.79
CA THR A 216 -21.88 -15.78 6.67
C THR A 216 -20.65 -16.06 7.53
N ILE A 217 -20.46 -17.32 7.97
CA ILE A 217 -19.28 -17.72 8.75
C ILE A 217 -18.02 -17.73 7.89
N VAL A 218 -18.12 -18.18 6.62
CA VAL A 218 -16.94 -18.48 5.78
C VAL A 218 -16.65 -17.43 4.71
N ALA A 219 -17.52 -16.47 4.43
CA ALA A 219 -17.37 -15.52 3.33
C ALA A 219 -16.01 -14.81 3.33
N GLU A 220 -15.64 -14.16 4.44
CA GLU A 220 -14.34 -13.47 4.53
C GLU A 220 -13.14 -14.43 4.37
N PRO A 221 -13.03 -15.56 5.12
CA PRO A 221 -11.98 -16.55 4.89
C PRO A 221 -11.89 -17.05 3.44
N LEU A 222 -13.04 -17.29 2.80
CA LEU A 222 -13.13 -17.84 1.45
C LEU A 222 -12.69 -16.81 0.41
N VAL A 223 -13.16 -15.55 0.52
CA VAL A 223 -12.71 -14.45 -0.36
C VAL A 223 -11.21 -14.22 -0.19
N ARG A 224 -10.68 -14.26 1.03
CA ARG A 224 -9.23 -14.15 1.28
C ARG A 224 -8.44 -15.29 0.63
N ALA A 225 -8.92 -16.53 0.74
CA ALA A 225 -8.27 -17.69 0.13
C ALA A 225 -8.30 -17.60 -1.40
N ALA A 226 -9.48 -17.32 -1.98
CA ALA A 226 -9.66 -17.15 -3.41
C ALA A 226 -8.79 -16.01 -3.97
N THR A 227 -8.66 -14.91 -3.23
CA THR A 227 -7.75 -13.78 -3.52
C THR A 227 -6.29 -14.23 -3.60
N LEU A 228 -5.83 -15.05 -2.65
CA LEU A 228 -4.44 -15.54 -2.60
C LEU A 228 -4.15 -16.58 -3.69
N ASN A 229 -5.15 -17.37 -4.07
CA ASN A 229 -5.01 -18.45 -5.05
C ASN A 229 -5.37 -18.04 -6.49
N GLY A 230 -5.82 -16.80 -6.72
CA GLY A 230 -6.25 -16.33 -8.04
C GLY A 230 -7.61 -16.89 -8.49
N GLU A 231 -8.47 -17.31 -7.56
CA GLU A 231 -9.77 -17.94 -7.81
C GLU A 231 -10.96 -16.99 -7.53
N LEU A 232 -10.71 -15.69 -7.37
CA LEU A 232 -11.76 -14.72 -7.00
C LEU A 232 -12.84 -14.58 -8.08
N ASP A 233 -12.44 -14.58 -9.36
CA ASP A 233 -13.38 -14.53 -10.49
C ASP A 233 -14.31 -15.75 -10.49
N TYR A 234 -13.74 -16.94 -10.27
CA TYR A 234 -14.49 -18.17 -10.12
C TYR A 234 -15.47 -18.07 -8.95
N LEU A 235 -15.01 -17.60 -7.78
CA LEU A 235 -15.86 -17.38 -6.62
C LEU A 235 -17.04 -16.47 -6.97
N CYS A 236 -16.81 -15.33 -7.63
CA CYS A 236 -17.88 -14.38 -7.95
C CYS A 236 -18.91 -14.94 -8.95
N ILE A 237 -18.48 -15.78 -9.90
CA ILE A 237 -19.36 -16.34 -10.94
C ILE A 237 -20.13 -17.56 -10.41
N GLU A 238 -19.44 -18.51 -9.80
CA GLU A 238 -19.98 -19.83 -9.44
C GLU A 238 -20.57 -19.90 -8.02
N SER A 239 -20.48 -18.82 -7.23
CA SER A 239 -21.06 -18.79 -5.89
C SER A 239 -22.58 -18.98 -5.91
N PRO A 240 -23.14 -19.66 -4.90
CA PRO A 240 -24.58 -19.73 -4.71
C PRO A 240 -25.16 -18.36 -4.28
N PRO A 241 -26.48 -18.14 -4.44
CA PRO A 241 -27.14 -16.86 -4.15
C PRO A 241 -26.85 -16.33 -2.74
N GLU A 242 -26.84 -17.20 -1.73
CA GLU A 242 -26.62 -16.87 -0.31
C GLU A 242 -25.18 -16.40 -0.04
N LEU A 243 -24.21 -16.84 -0.84
CA LEU A 243 -22.84 -16.33 -0.77
C LEU A 243 -22.69 -15.06 -1.61
N LYS A 244 -23.31 -15.02 -2.80
CA LYS A 244 -23.27 -13.85 -3.70
C LYS A 244 -23.75 -12.57 -3.02
N CYS A 245 -24.81 -12.64 -2.21
CA CYS A 245 -25.29 -11.47 -1.47
C CYS A 245 -24.31 -10.96 -0.41
N LEU A 246 -23.35 -11.77 0.04
CA LEU A 246 -22.33 -11.41 1.02
C LEU A 246 -21.00 -10.95 0.38
N LEU A 247 -20.74 -11.31 -0.88
CA LEU A 247 -19.45 -11.04 -1.53
C LEU A 247 -19.12 -9.56 -1.60
N GLN A 248 -20.10 -8.71 -1.91
CA GLN A 248 -19.89 -7.26 -2.00
C GLN A 248 -19.34 -6.68 -0.70
N ASP A 249 -20.07 -6.86 0.41
CA ASP A 249 -19.67 -6.33 1.72
C ASP A 249 -18.36 -6.96 2.21
N THR A 250 -18.15 -8.23 1.91
CA THR A 250 -16.91 -8.94 2.25
C THR A 250 -15.72 -8.33 1.50
N ILE A 251 -15.83 -8.13 0.18
CA ILE A 251 -14.78 -7.50 -0.64
C ILE A 251 -14.50 -6.07 -0.16
N ILE A 252 -15.54 -5.28 0.13
CA ILE A 252 -15.39 -3.92 0.68
C ILE A 252 -14.66 -3.94 2.02
N SER A 253 -14.98 -4.88 2.91
CA SER A 253 -14.30 -4.97 4.21
C SER A 253 -12.81 -5.25 4.05
N LEU A 254 -12.44 -6.10 3.08
CA LEU A 254 -11.05 -6.44 2.76
C LEU A 254 -10.29 -5.29 2.09
N ALA A 255 -10.97 -4.29 1.50
CA ALA A 255 -10.34 -3.09 0.95
C ALA A 255 -9.57 -2.27 2.00
N THR A 256 -9.89 -2.45 3.28
CA THR A 256 -9.20 -1.81 4.41
C THR A 256 -7.83 -2.42 4.73
N MET A 257 -7.48 -3.55 4.11
CA MET A 257 -6.16 -4.18 4.28
C MET A 257 -5.04 -3.30 3.72
N ASN A 258 -3.88 -3.31 4.39
CA ASN A 258 -2.68 -2.60 3.95
C ASN A 258 -1.44 -3.52 4.09
N PRO A 259 -0.82 -3.97 2.98
CA PRO A 259 -1.17 -3.68 1.59
C PRO A 259 -2.48 -4.36 1.15
N MET A 260 -3.21 -3.76 0.22
CA MET A 260 -4.44 -4.34 -0.33
C MET A 260 -4.08 -5.37 -1.42
N PRO A 261 -4.68 -6.57 -1.43
CA PRO A 261 -4.48 -7.52 -2.51
C PRO A 261 -4.87 -6.94 -3.88
N ARG A 262 -3.94 -6.99 -4.85
CA ARG A 262 -4.11 -6.32 -6.16
C ARG A 262 -5.29 -6.87 -6.96
N CYS A 263 -5.63 -8.14 -6.82
CA CYS A 263 -6.77 -8.72 -7.53
C CYS A 263 -8.12 -8.16 -7.05
N LEU A 264 -8.19 -7.48 -5.89
CA LEU A 264 -9.40 -6.79 -5.43
C LEU A 264 -9.64 -5.44 -6.12
N ILE A 265 -8.61 -4.84 -6.73
CA ILE A 265 -8.69 -3.52 -7.39
C ILE A 265 -9.86 -3.44 -8.40
N PRO A 266 -9.99 -4.34 -9.40
CA PRO A 266 -11.09 -4.27 -10.36
C PRO A 266 -12.47 -4.47 -9.71
N TYR A 267 -12.57 -5.29 -8.66
CA TYR A 267 -13.81 -5.51 -7.94
C TYR A 267 -14.24 -4.27 -7.15
N ILE A 268 -13.32 -3.64 -6.44
CA ILE A 268 -13.60 -2.40 -5.72
C ILE A 268 -13.97 -1.29 -6.70
N ALA A 269 -13.30 -1.19 -7.85
CA ALA A 269 -13.68 -0.27 -8.92
C ALA A 269 -15.12 -0.54 -9.40
N GLY A 270 -15.45 -1.77 -9.78
CA GLY A 270 -16.79 -2.15 -10.25
C GLY A 270 -17.90 -1.91 -9.22
N ILE A 271 -17.65 -2.26 -7.95
CA ILE A 271 -18.55 -1.98 -6.84
C ILE A 271 -18.75 -0.47 -6.66
N SER A 272 -17.67 0.32 -6.75
CA SER A 272 -17.74 1.77 -6.58
C SER A 272 -18.55 2.45 -7.70
N ILE A 273 -18.43 1.95 -8.93
CA ILE A 273 -19.21 2.44 -10.08
C ILE A 273 -20.70 2.13 -9.89
N ARG A 274 -21.02 0.87 -9.57
CA ARG A 274 -22.41 0.39 -9.57
C ARG A 274 -23.21 0.81 -8.34
N PHE A 275 -22.55 0.94 -7.19
CA PHE A 275 -23.23 1.16 -5.91
C PHE A 275 -22.90 2.52 -5.29
N SER A 276 -21.63 2.77 -4.97
CA SER A 276 -21.23 4.03 -4.34
C SER A 276 -19.73 4.29 -4.35
N ILE A 277 -19.32 5.49 -4.76
CA ILE A 277 -17.93 5.98 -4.69
C ILE A 277 -17.43 6.08 -3.25
N ALA A 278 -18.33 6.19 -2.25
CA ALA A 278 -17.93 6.24 -0.85
C ALA A 278 -17.14 5.00 -0.41
N VAL A 279 -17.28 3.87 -1.13
CA VAL A 279 -16.48 2.65 -0.94
C VAL A 279 -14.98 2.93 -1.07
N LEU A 280 -14.57 3.83 -1.97
CA LEU A 280 -13.17 4.18 -2.19
C LEU A 280 -12.51 4.75 -0.93
N GLY A 281 -13.27 5.43 -0.06
CA GLY A 281 -12.77 5.95 1.21
C GLY A 281 -12.40 4.86 2.23
N ARG A 282 -12.74 3.59 1.97
CA ARG A 282 -12.32 2.44 2.78
C ARG A 282 -10.93 1.91 2.37
N VAL A 283 -10.45 2.24 1.18
CA VAL A 283 -9.16 1.78 0.67
C VAL A 283 -8.05 2.53 1.39
N ARG A 284 -7.27 1.81 2.20
CA ARG A 284 -6.17 2.40 2.99
C ARG A 284 -4.84 2.46 2.26
N ASP A 285 -4.66 1.63 1.23
CA ASP A 285 -3.47 1.58 0.40
C ASP A 285 -3.52 2.67 -0.69
N PRO A 286 -2.68 3.72 -0.62
CA PRO A 286 -2.70 4.83 -1.58
C PRO A 286 -2.44 4.40 -3.03
N TYR A 287 -1.55 3.43 -3.24
CA TYR A 287 -1.19 2.99 -4.58
C TYR A 287 -2.32 2.17 -5.19
N ALA A 288 -2.93 1.28 -4.40
CA ALA A 288 -4.10 0.54 -4.86
C ALA A 288 -5.27 1.47 -5.19
N LEU A 289 -5.50 2.50 -4.36
CA LEU A 289 -6.55 3.49 -4.62
C LEU A 289 -6.31 4.27 -5.93
N VAL A 290 -5.07 4.67 -6.22
CA VAL A 290 -4.72 5.32 -7.50
C VAL A 290 -4.94 4.38 -8.69
N GLN A 291 -4.69 3.08 -8.54
CA GLN A 291 -5.00 2.10 -9.60
C GLN A 291 -6.52 1.96 -9.80
N ILE A 292 -7.31 2.01 -8.72
CA ILE A 292 -8.77 2.06 -8.83
C ILE A 292 -9.20 3.33 -9.58
N PHE A 293 -8.62 4.50 -9.29
CA PHE A 293 -8.92 5.74 -10.03
C PHE A 293 -8.65 5.60 -11.53
N LYS A 294 -7.57 4.91 -11.93
CA LYS A 294 -7.28 4.64 -13.35
C LYS A 294 -8.38 3.85 -14.04
N ILE A 295 -8.89 2.81 -13.39
CA ILE A 295 -10.02 2.02 -13.91
C ILE A 295 -11.28 2.90 -14.00
N LEU A 296 -11.58 3.65 -12.93
CA LEU A 296 -12.75 4.52 -12.87
C LEU A 296 -12.73 5.64 -13.91
N GLU A 297 -11.56 6.20 -14.25
CA GLU A 297 -11.44 7.23 -15.28
C GLU A 297 -11.79 6.69 -16.67
N TYR A 298 -11.44 5.43 -16.93
CA TYR A 298 -11.78 4.76 -18.18
C TYR A 298 -13.26 4.34 -18.22
N ASP A 299 -13.74 3.66 -17.17
CA ASP A 299 -15.08 3.06 -17.16
C ASP A 299 -16.21 4.06 -16.80
N ALA A 300 -15.92 5.08 -16.00
CA ALA A 300 -16.91 6.00 -15.46
C ALA A 300 -16.39 7.44 -15.28
N PRO A 301 -15.97 8.13 -16.37
CA PRO A 301 -15.39 9.48 -16.30
C PRO A 301 -16.34 10.53 -15.70
N HIS A 302 -17.65 10.33 -15.81
CA HIS A 302 -18.66 11.20 -15.20
C HIS A 302 -18.60 11.25 -13.66
N LEU A 303 -17.87 10.32 -13.02
CA LEU A 303 -17.69 10.25 -11.56
C LEU A 303 -16.45 11.00 -11.05
N MET A 304 -15.62 11.56 -11.93
CA MET A 304 -14.32 12.15 -11.54
C MET A 304 -14.43 13.29 -10.53
N ASP A 305 -15.49 14.08 -10.55
CA ASP A 305 -15.71 15.16 -9.57
C ASP A 305 -15.90 14.62 -8.14
N LYS A 306 -16.69 13.55 -8.01
CA LYS A 306 -16.89 12.87 -6.72
C LYS A 306 -15.60 12.18 -6.25
N ILE A 307 -14.82 11.61 -7.17
CA ILE A 307 -13.50 11.04 -6.85
C ILE A 307 -12.53 12.12 -6.42
N ALA A 308 -12.50 13.27 -7.11
CA ALA A 308 -11.68 14.42 -6.75
C ALA A 308 -12.05 14.95 -5.36
N THR A 309 -13.35 15.07 -5.04
CA THR A 309 -13.82 15.46 -3.70
C THR A 309 -13.35 14.49 -2.61
N MET A 310 -13.32 13.19 -2.91
CA MET A 310 -12.85 12.18 -1.96
C MET A 310 -11.33 12.26 -1.79
N ALA A 311 -10.58 12.28 -2.91
CA ALA A 311 -9.13 12.41 -2.91
C ALA A 311 -8.66 13.69 -2.21
N SER A 312 -9.36 14.81 -2.38
CA SER A 312 -9.05 16.08 -1.72
C SER A 312 -9.25 16.03 -0.20
N LYS A 313 -10.03 15.08 0.30
CA LYS A 313 -10.24 14.85 1.74
C LYS A 313 -9.31 13.79 2.32
N THR A 314 -8.41 13.20 1.52
CA THR A 314 -7.54 12.09 1.94
C THR A 314 -6.06 12.41 1.65
N PRO A 315 -5.37 13.15 2.55
CA PRO A 315 -3.98 13.57 2.35
C PRO A 315 -2.98 12.44 2.09
N SER A 316 -3.20 11.27 2.69
CA SER A 316 -2.34 10.09 2.50
C SER A 316 -2.25 9.60 1.05
N VAL A 317 -3.19 10.00 0.19
CA VAL A 317 -3.25 9.59 -1.23
C VAL A 317 -2.44 10.51 -2.12
N TRP A 318 -2.21 11.76 -1.71
CA TRP A 318 -1.61 12.78 -2.56
C TRP A 318 -0.20 12.43 -3.06
N PRO A 319 0.71 11.82 -2.27
CA PRO A 319 2.02 11.43 -2.79
C PRO A 319 1.94 10.38 -3.91
N ALA A 320 1.05 9.38 -3.77
CA ALA A 320 0.84 8.38 -4.81
C ALA A 320 0.13 8.99 -6.03
N LEU A 321 -0.77 9.94 -5.80
CA LEU A 321 -1.47 10.67 -6.85
C LEU A 321 -0.50 11.55 -7.65
N SER A 322 0.43 12.27 -7.01
CA SER A 322 1.36 13.18 -7.70
C SER A 322 2.17 12.47 -8.79
N GLN A 323 2.56 11.21 -8.53
CA GLN A 323 3.30 10.36 -9.47
C GLN A 323 2.47 9.87 -10.65
N SER A 324 1.14 9.75 -10.50
CA SER A 324 0.24 9.13 -11.49
C SER A 324 -0.76 10.08 -12.12
N ILE A 325 -0.95 11.29 -11.59
CA ILE A 325 -1.99 12.24 -12.01
C ILE A 325 -1.88 12.65 -13.48
N ARG A 326 -0.69 12.60 -14.06
CA ARG A 326 -0.48 12.85 -15.50
C ARG A 326 -1.12 11.79 -16.40
N SER A 327 -1.29 10.56 -15.89
CA SER A 327 -2.03 9.48 -16.56
C SER A 327 -3.54 9.51 -16.28
N LEU A 328 -4.02 10.53 -15.56
CA LEU A 328 -5.40 10.68 -15.11
C LEU A 328 -5.93 12.08 -15.51
N PRO A 329 -6.03 12.41 -16.82
CA PRO A 329 -6.38 13.76 -17.29
C PRO A 329 -7.71 14.30 -16.76
N ALA A 330 -8.76 13.49 -16.67
CA ALA A 330 -10.07 13.92 -16.18
C ALA A 330 -10.05 14.17 -14.67
N LEU A 331 -9.40 13.29 -13.89
CA LEU A 331 -9.20 13.54 -12.46
C LEU A 331 -8.31 14.77 -12.22
N ASN A 332 -7.27 14.97 -13.04
CA ASN A 332 -6.42 16.15 -12.98
C ASN A 332 -7.23 17.44 -13.20
N MET A 333 -8.20 17.45 -14.13
CA MET A 333 -9.09 18.60 -14.29
C MET A 333 -9.99 18.81 -13.07
N ALA A 334 -10.60 17.75 -12.54
CA ALA A 334 -11.54 17.84 -11.42
C ALA A 334 -10.85 18.26 -10.10
N ILE A 335 -9.68 17.71 -9.78
CA ILE A 335 -9.01 17.95 -8.49
C ILE A 335 -8.57 19.42 -8.31
N ARG A 336 -8.38 20.16 -9.40
CA ARG A 336 -7.97 21.57 -9.39
C ARG A 336 -8.92 22.47 -8.61
N PHE A 337 -10.22 22.18 -8.64
CA PHE A 337 -11.23 22.95 -7.91
C PHE A 337 -11.10 22.81 -6.39
N TYR A 338 -10.39 21.79 -5.92
CA TYR A 338 -10.25 21.47 -4.51
C TYR A 338 -8.91 21.90 -3.90
N PHE A 339 -7.94 22.40 -4.69
CA PHE A 339 -6.66 22.86 -4.13
C PHE A 339 -6.79 23.92 -3.03
N PRO A 340 -7.70 24.93 -3.12
CA PRO A 340 -7.90 25.87 -2.00
C PRO A 340 -8.26 25.17 -0.69
N TYR A 341 -9.10 24.13 -0.75
CA TYR A 341 -9.46 23.32 0.41
C TYR A 341 -8.31 22.44 0.87
N MET A 342 -7.61 21.77 -0.05
CA MET A 342 -6.47 20.90 0.26
C MET A 342 -5.35 21.67 0.98
N MET A 343 -5.08 22.91 0.56
CA MET A 343 -4.14 23.82 1.21
C MET A 343 -4.53 24.16 2.67
N GLN A 344 -5.82 24.12 3.01
CA GLN A 344 -6.29 24.34 4.39
C GLN A 344 -6.18 23.07 5.26
N VAL A 345 -6.36 21.89 4.65
CA VAL A 345 -6.34 20.60 5.36
C VAL A 345 -4.91 20.16 5.67
N ASP A 346 -4.04 20.17 4.67
CA ASP A 346 -2.63 19.81 4.80
C ASP A 346 -1.82 20.62 3.79
N GLN A 347 -1.32 21.76 4.26
CA GLN A 347 -0.58 22.72 3.46
C GLN A 347 0.67 22.11 2.81
N ASP A 348 1.41 21.30 3.56
CA ASP A 348 2.68 20.73 3.11
C ASP A 348 2.46 19.62 2.09
N GLY A 349 1.51 18.73 2.36
CA GLY A 349 1.08 17.71 1.42
C GLY A 349 0.60 18.33 0.10
N CYS A 350 -0.17 19.41 0.17
CA CYS A 350 -0.69 20.09 -1.01
C CYS A 350 0.41 20.81 -1.81
N ILE A 351 1.36 21.49 -1.15
CA ILE A 351 2.54 22.09 -1.81
C ILE A 351 3.36 21.02 -2.55
N ASN A 352 3.59 19.87 -1.93
CA ASN A 352 4.31 18.77 -2.55
C ASN A 352 3.57 18.25 -3.79
N LEU A 353 2.25 18.06 -3.68
CA LEU A 353 1.41 17.65 -4.82
C LEU A 353 1.46 18.65 -5.98
N LEU A 354 1.36 19.95 -5.69
CA LEU A 354 1.41 21.03 -6.69
C LEU A 354 2.78 21.13 -7.38
N SER A 355 3.84 20.58 -6.80
CA SER A 355 5.17 20.55 -7.41
C SER A 355 5.27 19.60 -8.60
N ASP A 356 4.31 18.67 -8.77
CA ASP A 356 4.33 17.64 -9.81
C ASP A 356 3.17 17.75 -10.83
N ILE A 357 2.08 18.43 -10.45
CA ILE A 357 0.85 18.55 -11.24
C ILE A 357 0.96 19.60 -12.35
N LYS A 358 0.48 19.25 -13.55
CA LYS A 358 0.23 20.21 -14.63
C LYS A 358 -1.22 20.72 -14.55
N MET A 359 -1.40 22.03 -14.61
CA MET A 359 -2.71 22.69 -14.59
C MET A 359 -2.87 23.66 -15.79
N THR A 360 -4.03 24.32 -15.90
CA THR A 360 -4.26 25.40 -16.87
C THR A 360 -3.61 26.69 -16.39
N ASP A 361 -3.37 27.63 -17.31
CA ASP A 361 -2.75 28.93 -17.00
C ASP A 361 -3.53 29.69 -15.91
N SER A 362 -4.87 29.75 -16.03
CA SER A 362 -5.75 30.41 -15.05
C SER A 362 -5.63 29.84 -13.63
N VAL A 363 -5.70 28.52 -13.50
CA VAL A 363 -5.59 27.84 -12.20
C VAL A 363 -4.18 28.00 -11.63
N ALA A 364 -3.15 27.95 -12.47
CA ALA A 364 -1.77 28.17 -12.04
C ALA A 364 -1.58 29.57 -11.44
N ILE A 365 -2.15 30.62 -12.04
CA ILE A 365 -2.07 31.99 -11.52
C ILE A 365 -2.70 32.06 -10.12
N ASP A 366 -3.91 31.52 -9.95
CA ASP A 366 -4.60 31.50 -8.67
C ASP A 366 -3.79 30.76 -7.61
N MET A 367 -3.19 29.62 -7.97
CA MET A 367 -2.34 28.86 -7.06
C MET A 367 -1.05 29.61 -6.73
N ILE A 368 -0.38 30.23 -7.70
CA ILE A 368 0.83 31.04 -7.47
C ILE A 368 0.54 32.16 -6.48
N ASN A 369 -0.58 32.88 -6.63
CA ASN A 369 -0.98 33.95 -5.72
C ASN A 369 -1.24 33.44 -4.29
N ARG A 370 -1.79 32.23 -4.14
CA ARG A 370 -2.00 31.57 -2.83
C ARG A 370 -0.71 31.02 -2.22
N LEU A 371 0.26 30.64 -3.04
CA LEU A 371 1.55 30.10 -2.62
C LEU A 371 2.54 31.20 -2.25
N LYS A 372 2.43 32.40 -2.82
CA LYS A 372 3.31 33.55 -2.58
C LYS A 372 3.52 33.88 -1.09
N PRO A 373 2.50 33.89 -0.21
CA PRO A 373 2.70 34.15 1.22
C PRO A 373 3.50 33.07 1.96
N LEU A 374 3.75 31.93 1.33
CA LEU A 374 4.35 30.72 1.94
C LEU A 374 5.81 30.52 1.52
N LEU A 375 6.40 31.54 0.91
CA LEU A 375 7.81 31.54 0.55
C LEU A 375 8.70 31.48 1.81
N PRO A 376 9.87 30.84 1.74
CA PRO A 376 10.47 30.22 0.55
C PRO A 376 9.98 28.78 0.25
N LYS A 377 9.24 28.15 1.18
CA LYS A 377 8.89 26.72 1.13
C LYS A 377 8.09 26.33 -0.12
N SER A 378 7.21 27.21 -0.57
CA SER A 378 6.34 26.99 -1.73
C SER A 378 7.00 27.23 -3.09
N PHE A 379 8.26 27.67 -3.14
CA PHE A 379 8.84 28.18 -4.38
C PHE A 379 8.95 27.11 -5.48
N ASN A 380 9.26 25.85 -5.14
CA ASN A 380 9.27 24.74 -6.10
C ASN A 380 7.89 24.51 -6.75
N ALA A 381 6.81 24.64 -5.98
CA ALA A 381 5.45 24.56 -6.52
C ALA A 381 5.15 25.74 -7.45
N ILE A 382 5.60 26.95 -7.11
CA ILE A 382 5.48 28.14 -7.98
C ILE A 382 6.25 27.93 -9.29
N LEU A 383 7.47 27.38 -9.24
CA LEU A 383 8.25 27.04 -10.42
C LEU A 383 7.50 26.04 -11.32
N ASN A 384 6.91 24.99 -10.73
CA ASN A 384 6.13 24.03 -11.52
C ASN A 384 4.87 24.67 -12.13
N CYS A 385 4.11 25.47 -11.37
CA CYS A 385 2.94 26.21 -11.87
C CYS A 385 3.31 27.15 -13.03
N SER A 386 4.49 27.77 -13.00
CA SER A 386 4.94 28.69 -14.05
C SER A 386 5.10 28.07 -15.44
N LYS A 387 5.16 26.73 -15.53
CA LYS A 387 5.18 25.99 -16.80
C LYS A 387 3.82 25.86 -17.48
N CYS A 388 2.75 26.22 -16.79
CA CYS A 388 1.38 25.92 -17.23
C CYS A 388 0.84 26.88 -18.30
N GLY A 389 1.46 28.05 -18.46
CA GLY A 389 1.11 29.01 -19.50
C GLY A 389 1.88 30.33 -19.37
N THR A 390 1.69 31.21 -20.35
CA THR A 390 2.45 32.46 -20.48
C THR A 390 2.16 33.43 -19.34
N ILE A 391 0.92 33.49 -18.85
CA ILE A 391 0.56 34.43 -17.79
C ILE A 391 1.09 33.93 -16.44
N ALA A 392 0.92 32.64 -16.13
CA ALA A 392 1.51 32.01 -14.95
C ALA A 392 3.04 32.16 -14.92
N PHE A 393 3.70 32.02 -16.07
CA PHE A 393 5.12 32.31 -16.21
C PHE A 393 5.45 33.75 -15.79
N ARG A 394 4.75 34.74 -16.35
CA ARG A 394 4.98 36.17 -16.02
C ARG A 394 4.73 36.47 -14.55
N VAL A 395 3.67 35.93 -13.94
CA VAL A 395 3.37 36.13 -12.51
C VAL A 395 4.46 35.51 -11.63
N ALA A 396 4.87 34.27 -11.91
CA ALA A 396 5.95 33.62 -11.16
C ALA A 396 7.30 34.32 -11.34
N ALA A 397 7.60 34.82 -12.54
CA ALA A 397 8.79 35.64 -12.81
C ALA A 397 8.76 36.96 -12.02
N GLY A 398 7.59 37.60 -11.94
CA GLY A 398 7.34 38.79 -11.11
C GLY A 398 7.57 38.56 -9.61
N ILE A 399 7.21 37.38 -9.10
CA ILE A 399 7.55 36.97 -7.72
C ILE A 399 9.07 36.74 -7.60
N SER A 400 9.64 36.01 -8.55
CA SER A 400 11.06 35.61 -8.51
C SER A 400 12.01 36.79 -8.58
N MET A 401 11.65 37.88 -9.26
CA MET A 401 12.49 39.07 -9.35
C MET A 401 12.59 39.87 -8.04
N ALA A 402 11.73 39.61 -7.04
CA ALA A 402 11.80 40.30 -5.75
C ALA A 402 13.15 40.04 -5.05
N GLU A 403 13.68 38.82 -5.15
CA GLU A 403 14.96 38.42 -4.55
C GLU A 403 15.91 37.82 -5.60
N GLU A 404 17.19 38.16 -5.51
CA GLU A 404 18.19 37.67 -6.47
C GLU A 404 18.35 36.14 -6.43
N SER A 405 18.27 35.54 -5.24
CA SER A 405 18.31 34.08 -5.03
C SER A 405 17.18 33.36 -5.78
N MET A 406 15.94 33.84 -5.64
CA MET A 406 14.77 33.29 -6.32
C MET A 406 14.85 33.47 -7.84
N TRP A 407 15.30 34.63 -8.34
CA TRP A 407 15.52 34.82 -9.77
C TRP A 407 16.57 33.87 -10.34
N LYS A 408 17.68 33.65 -9.63
CA LYS A 408 18.70 32.67 -10.03
C LYS A 408 18.14 31.25 -10.07
N GLN A 409 17.32 30.86 -9.10
CA GLN A 409 16.64 29.57 -9.11
C GLN A 409 15.65 29.45 -10.28
N PHE A 410 14.86 30.49 -10.55
CA PHE A 410 13.91 30.53 -11.66
C PHE A 410 14.61 30.42 -13.02
N THR A 411 15.67 31.19 -13.23
CA THR A 411 16.50 31.12 -14.45
C THR A 411 17.20 29.79 -14.62
N TYR A 412 17.68 29.19 -13.52
CA TYR A 412 18.25 27.84 -13.52
C TYR A 412 17.21 26.77 -13.88
N TYR A 413 15.98 26.89 -13.39
CA TYR A 413 14.89 25.95 -13.66
C TYR A 413 14.53 25.83 -15.15
N TYR A 414 14.67 26.93 -15.90
CA TYR A 414 14.42 26.98 -17.34
C TYR A 414 15.69 26.89 -18.21
N ARG A 415 16.84 26.64 -17.60
CA ARG A 415 18.16 26.70 -18.24
C ARG A 415 18.20 25.99 -19.60
N GLY A 416 18.62 26.72 -20.63
CA GLY A 416 18.82 26.22 -22.01
C GLY A 416 17.54 26.01 -22.82
N ASN A 417 16.35 26.23 -22.27
CA ASN A 417 15.10 26.00 -22.99
C ASN A 417 14.64 27.24 -23.76
N GLU A 418 15.00 27.32 -25.04
CA GLU A 418 14.76 28.45 -25.95
C GLU A 418 13.29 28.93 -25.99
N GLU A 419 12.32 28.02 -25.78
CA GLU A 419 10.88 28.33 -25.82
C GLU A 419 10.48 29.41 -24.79
N TYR A 420 11.18 29.48 -23.66
CA TYR A 420 10.85 30.42 -22.57
C TYR A 420 11.60 31.76 -22.66
N LEU A 421 12.55 31.89 -23.60
CA LEU A 421 13.33 33.13 -23.76
C LEU A 421 12.44 34.35 -24.05
N PRO A 422 11.43 34.29 -24.96
CA PRO A 422 10.54 35.42 -25.19
C PRO A 422 9.85 35.90 -23.91
N GLY A 423 9.39 34.97 -23.06
CA GLY A 423 8.77 35.30 -21.78
C GLY A 423 9.73 36.02 -20.83
N PHE A 424 11.00 35.61 -20.78
CA PHE A 424 12.03 36.31 -20.00
C PHE A 424 12.28 37.73 -20.52
N LEU A 425 12.39 37.89 -21.84
CA LEU A 425 12.62 39.19 -22.47
C LEU A 425 11.42 40.14 -22.33
N ASP A 426 10.20 39.60 -22.33
CA ASP A 426 8.98 40.35 -22.03
C ASP A 426 9.02 40.94 -20.62
N VAL A 427 9.41 40.13 -19.62
CA VAL A 427 9.55 40.60 -18.23
C VAL A 427 10.61 41.71 -18.12
N CYS A 428 11.73 41.57 -18.83
CA CYS A 428 12.73 42.65 -18.91
C CYS A 428 12.18 43.90 -19.61
N THR A 429 11.37 43.72 -20.65
CA THR A 429 10.71 44.82 -21.38
C THR A 429 9.75 45.58 -20.49
N ASP A 430 8.93 44.88 -19.70
CA ASP A 430 8.00 45.48 -18.74
C ASP A 430 8.75 46.34 -17.71
N LEU A 431 9.88 45.87 -17.19
CA LEU A 431 10.74 46.64 -16.29
C LEU A 431 11.38 47.86 -16.95
N ILE A 432 11.79 47.76 -18.21
CA ILE A 432 12.36 48.87 -18.98
C ILE A 432 11.29 49.95 -19.18
N PHE A 433 10.07 49.57 -19.57
CA PHE A 433 8.96 50.51 -19.73
C PHE A 433 8.51 51.13 -18.40
N SER A 434 8.64 50.41 -17.29
CA SER A 434 8.37 50.96 -15.96
C SER A 434 9.50 51.81 -15.37
N GLY A 435 10.57 52.09 -16.14
CA GLY A 435 11.72 52.88 -15.67
C GLY A 435 12.74 52.12 -14.81
N ASN A 436 12.59 50.80 -14.61
CA ASN A 436 13.45 49.97 -13.77
C ASN A 436 14.64 49.35 -14.54
N PHE A 437 15.35 50.17 -15.31
CA PHE A 437 16.43 49.73 -16.22
C PHE A 437 17.56 48.96 -15.53
N SER A 438 18.00 49.43 -14.36
CA SER A 438 19.07 48.79 -13.58
C SER A 438 18.66 47.38 -13.13
N LYS A 439 17.40 47.20 -12.70
CA LYS A 439 16.88 45.89 -12.33
C LYS A 439 16.82 44.96 -13.54
N ALA A 440 16.30 45.43 -14.67
CA ALA A 440 16.27 44.66 -15.92
C ALA A 440 17.67 44.17 -16.33
N LEU A 441 18.71 45.02 -16.22
CA LEU A 441 20.10 44.62 -16.47
C LEU A 441 20.61 43.53 -15.51
N LYS A 442 20.26 43.60 -14.22
CA LYS A 442 20.61 42.54 -13.26
C LYS A 442 19.95 41.20 -13.63
N LEU A 443 18.70 41.24 -14.10
CA LEU A 443 17.99 40.05 -14.54
C LEU A 443 18.64 39.46 -15.80
N LEU A 444 19.00 40.31 -16.78
CA LEU A 444 19.73 39.93 -17.99
C LEU A 444 21.13 39.36 -17.68
N ASP A 445 21.83 39.85 -16.66
CA ASP A 445 23.10 39.26 -16.18
C ASP A 445 22.90 37.78 -15.83
N SER A 446 21.84 37.48 -15.07
CA SER A 446 21.49 36.10 -14.70
C SER A 446 21.05 35.27 -15.90
N LEU A 447 20.32 35.86 -16.86
CA LEU A 447 19.95 35.17 -18.09
C LEU A 447 21.17 34.80 -18.94
N SER A 448 22.12 35.72 -19.10
CA SER A 448 23.35 35.48 -19.87
C SER A 448 24.31 34.48 -19.22
N THR A 449 24.26 34.30 -17.90
CA THR A 449 25.20 33.45 -17.15
C THR A 449 24.62 32.10 -16.77
N ILE A 450 23.36 32.07 -16.33
CA ILE A 450 22.70 30.88 -15.80
C ILE A 450 21.82 30.25 -16.89
N TYR A 451 20.86 31.00 -17.41
CA TYR A 451 19.85 30.49 -18.34
C TYR A 451 20.45 30.12 -19.71
N ALA A 452 21.30 30.99 -20.27
CA ALA A 452 21.91 30.77 -21.59
C ALA A 452 22.76 29.49 -21.62
N ALA A 453 23.40 29.11 -20.51
CA ALA A 453 24.11 27.83 -20.37
C ALA A 453 25.19 27.53 -21.43
N GLY A 454 25.70 28.54 -22.15
CA GLY A 454 26.59 28.35 -23.29
C GLY A 454 25.89 28.15 -24.63
N ASN A 455 24.56 28.24 -24.71
CA ASN A 455 23.81 28.26 -25.96
C ASN A 455 24.00 29.62 -26.66
N GLU A 456 24.67 29.58 -27.83
CA GLU A 456 24.97 30.76 -28.64
C GLU A 456 23.73 31.45 -29.18
N ARG A 457 22.66 30.72 -29.53
CA ARG A 457 21.41 31.31 -30.05
C ARG A 457 20.72 32.17 -29.00
N ILE A 458 20.61 31.65 -27.78
CA ILE A 458 20.06 32.39 -26.63
C ILE A 458 20.92 33.62 -26.33
N THR A 459 22.24 33.44 -26.33
CA THR A 459 23.20 34.53 -26.07
C THR A 459 23.06 35.64 -27.12
N PHE A 460 22.96 35.28 -28.40
CA PHE A 460 22.77 36.20 -29.51
C PHE A 460 21.42 36.92 -29.45
N ALA A 461 20.34 36.21 -29.10
CA ALA A 461 19.03 36.84 -28.93
C ALA A 461 19.00 37.83 -27.74
N ILE A 462 19.71 37.54 -26.64
CA ILE A 462 19.88 38.50 -25.54
C ILE A 462 20.69 39.72 -26.02
N PHE A 463 21.72 39.51 -26.85
CA PHE A 463 22.50 40.60 -27.44
C PHE A 463 21.63 41.52 -28.31
N ASP A 464 20.87 40.96 -29.25
CA ASP A 464 19.98 41.72 -30.12
C ASP A 464 18.94 42.50 -29.30
N PHE A 465 18.40 41.87 -28.26
CA PHE A 465 17.47 42.50 -27.33
C PHE A 465 18.11 43.71 -26.62
N ILE A 466 19.31 43.53 -26.04
CA ILE A 466 19.99 44.63 -25.34
C ILE A 466 20.31 45.75 -26.32
N TYR A 467 20.81 45.44 -27.51
CA TYR A 467 21.10 46.44 -28.54
C TYR A 467 19.83 47.23 -28.91
N ALA A 468 18.73 46.54 -29.20
CA ALA A 468 17.47 47.17 -29.60
C ALA A 468 16.85 48.04 -28.50
N LYS A 469 16.90 47.61 -27.23
CA LYS A 469 16.18 48.26 -26.13
C LYS A 469 17.01 49.28 -25.35
N TYR A 470 18.33 49.11 -25.27
CA TYR A 470 19.21 49.98 -24.49
C TYR A 470 20.02 50.98 -25.32
N ALA A 471 20.03 50.89 -26.65
CA ALA A 471 20.80 51.81 -27.50
C ALA A 471 20.47 53.29 -27.29
N GLN A 472 19.22 53.60 -26.90
CA GLN A 472 18.74 54.97 -26.70
C GLN A 472 18.83 55.44 -25.24
N TYR A 473 19.33 54.60 -24.33
CA TYR A 473 19.31 54.90 -22.91
C TYR A 473 20.55 55.69 -22.44
N SER A 474 20.33 56.71 -21.60
CA SER A 474 21.43 57.46 -20.97
C SER A 474 21.89 56.79 -19.68
N PHE A 475 23.10 56.23 -19.68
CA PHE A 475 23.71 55.65 -18.49
C PHE A 475 24.36 56.74 -17.63
N ASN A 476 23.61 57.28 -16.66
CA ASN A 476 24.07 58.40 -15.82
C ASN A 476 24.79 57.96 -14.54
N GLU A 477 24.53 56.73 -14.08
CA GLU A 477 25.13 56.18 -12.86
C GLU A 477 26.28 55.21 -13.16
N ILE A 478 27.42 55.38 -12.48
CA ILE A 478 28.62 54.55 -12.67
C ILE A 478 28.36 53.06 -12.43
N ASN A 479 27.53 52.72 -11.43
CA ASN A 479 27.19 51.34 -11.11
C ASN A 479 26.39 50.67 -12.25
N VAL A 480 25.49 51.42 -12.88
CA VAL A 480 24.68 50.94 -14.00
C VAL A 480 25.55 50.80 -15.24
N GLN A 481 26.46 51.75 -15.51
CA GLN A 481 27.42 51.66 -16.60
C GLN A 481 28.33 50.43 -16.47
N THR A 482 28.87 50.18 -15.28
CA THR A 482 29.71 49.01 -15.01
C THR A 482 28.94 47.71 -15.23
N LEU A 483 27.73 47.61 -14.68
CA LEU A 483 26.87 46.44 -14.88
C LEU A 483 26.54 46.23 -16.35
N PHE A 484 26.23 47.31 -17.06
CA PHE A 484 25.92 47.26 -18.48
C PHE A 484 27.07 46.72 -19.33
N VAL A 485 28.27 47.31 -19.17
CA VAL A 485 29.48 46.86 -19.86
C VAL A 485 29.73 45.38 -19.60
N LYS A 486 29.59 44.94 -18.35
CA LYS A 486 29.76 43.52 -17.97
C LYS A 486 28.76 42.60 -18.67
N VAL A 487 27.48 42.95 -18.66
CA VAL A 487 26.42 42.11 -19.25
C VAL A 487 26.56 42.10 -20.77
N PHE A 488 26.68 43.27 -21.40
CA PHE A 488 26.74 43.38 -22.85
C PHE A 488 28.00 42.72 -23.42
N ALA A 489 29.17 42.95 -22.83
CA ALA A 489 30.41 42.32 -23.28
C ALA A 489 30.33 40.79 -23.27
N ARG A 490 29.56 40.21 -22.33
CA ARG A 490 29.37 38.77 -22.25
C ARG A 490 28.53 38.23 -23.41
N VAL A 491 27.45 38.94 -23.75
CA VAL A 491 26.55 38.51 -24.81
C VAL A 491 26.97 38.99 -26.21
N HIS A 492 27.94 39.91 -26.29
CA HIS A 492 28.45 40.45 -27.54
C HIS A 492 28.92 39.35 -28.49
N LYS A 493 28.68 39.53 -29.80
CA LYS A 493 29.17 38.64 -30.86
C LYS A 493 30.70 38.39 -30.89
N PHE A 494 31.49 39.18 -30.16
CA PHE A 494 32.94 39.06 -30.02
C PHE A 494 33.37 38.90 -28.55
N SER A 495 32.51 38.33 -27.70
CA SER A 495 32.75 38.17 -26.27
C SER A 495 34.10 37.53 -25.92
N ALA A 496 34.52 36.53 -26.69
CA ALA A 496 35.83 35.85 -26.55
C ALA A 496 37.03 36.80 -26.68
N VAL A 497 36.89 37.90 -27.43
CA VAL A 497 37.91 38.93 -27.59
C VAL A 497 37.76 40.03 -26.53
N ILE A 498 36.52 40.43 -26.25
CA ILE A 498 36.21 41.56 -25.37
C ILE A 498 36.50 41.23 -23.91
N LEU A 499 35.99 40.11 -23.40
CA LEU A 499 36.05 39.76 -21.97
C LEU A 499 37.49 39.69 -21.42
N PRO A 500 38.47 39.05 -22.09
CA PRO A 500 39.85 38.97 -21.58
C PRO A 500 40.57 40.32 -21.50
N ILE A 501 40.13 41.30 -22.29
CA ILE A 501 40.69 42.66 -22.28
C ILE A 501 40.02 43.47 -21.17
N LEU A 502 38.70 43.42 -21.08
CA LEU A 502 37.95 44.11 -20.02
C LEU A 502 38.35 43.66 -18.62
N SER A 503 38.59 42.36 -18.41
CA SER A 503 39.02 41.82 -17.11
C SER A 503 40.38 42.33 -16.65
N LYS A 504 41.17 42.93 -17.55
CA LYS A 504 42.48 43.51 -17.27
C LYS A 504 42.40 45.04 -17.15
N MET A 505 41.27 45.68 -17.45
CA MET A 505 41.15 47.12 -17.29
C MET A 505 41.14 47.49 -15.79
N PRO A 506 41.78 48.61 -15.40
CA PRO A 506 41.63 49.15 -14.06
C PRO A 506 40.18 49.62 -13.83
N GLU A 507 39.81 49.92 -12.58
CA GLU A 507 38.52 50.55 -12.29
C GLU A 507 38.36 51.84 -13.10
N LEU A 508 37.28 51.91 -13.88
CA LEU A 508 37.06 52.98 -14.86
C LEU A 508 36.16 54.06 -14.27
N SER A 509 36.47 55.32 -14.54
CA SER A 509 35.57 56.43 -14.23
C SER A 509 34.33 56.41 -15.13
N SER A 510 33.27 57.12 -14.72
CA SER A 510 32.02 57.21 -15.49
C SER A 510 32.21 57.72 -16.93
N LYS A 511 33.10 58.70 -17.13
CA LYS A 511 33.45 59.20 -18.47
C LYS A 511 34.10 58.11 -19.34
N CYS A 512 34.99 57.32 -18.76
CA CYS A 512 35.66 56.21 -19.44
C CYS A 512 34.67 55.08 -19.80
N LEU A 513 33.77 54.74 -18.88
CA LEU A 513 32.74 53.73 -19.14
C LEU A 513 31.79 54.15 -20.26
N ASN A 514 31.36 55.41 -20.31
CA ASN A 514 30.53 55.92 -21.40
C ASN A 514 31.22 55.84 -22.77
N LEU A 515 32.52 56.12 -22.84
CA LEU A 515 33.30 55.95 -24.07
C LEU A 515 33.37 54.47 -24.48
N LEU A 516 33.62 53.57 -23.53
CA LEU A 516 33.64 52.13 -23.78
C LEU A 516 32.27 51.61 -24.24
N ILE A 517 31.18 52.06 -23.64
CA ILE A 517 29.80 51.70 -24.05
C ILE A 517 29.55 52.14 -25.50
N ARG A 518 29.86 53.40 -25.84
CA ARG A 518 29.72 53.91 -27.21
C ARG A 518 30.56 53.13 -28.21
N TYR A 519 31.79 52.78 -27.84
CA TYR A 519 32.66 51.96 -28.67
C TYR A 519 32.05 50.57 -28.92
N LEU A 520 31.63 49.87 -27.86
CA LEU A 520 31.01 48.55 -27.98
C LEU A 520 29.75 48.61 -28.86
N TRP A 521 28.99 49.71 -28.83
CA TRP A 521 27.81 49.93 -29.68
C TRP A 521 28.14 50.01 -31.17
N VAL A 522 29.21 50.73 -31.50
CA VAL A 522 29.64 50.92 -32.90
C VAL A 522 30.20 49.62 -33.46
N SER A 523 30.91 48.84 -32.63
CA SER A 523 31.51 47.55 -33.03
C SER A 523 30.51 46.43 -33.36
N VAL A 524 29.21 46.72 -33.30
CA VAL A 524 28.13 45.83 -33.73
C VAL A 524 28.02 45.75 -35.26
N LYS A 525 28.39 46.79 -36.02
CA LYS A 525 28.26 46.82 -37.50
C LYS A 525 29.53 46.30 -38.17
N ASP A 526 29.50 45.07 -38.70
CA ASP A 526 30.50 44.45 -39.61
C ASP A 526 32.00 44.73 -39.37
N GLU A 527 32.41 44.95 -38.12
CA GLU A 527 33.83 45.07 -37.76
C GLU A 527 34.50 43.69 -37.65
N ASP A 528 35.74 43.58 -38.15
CA ASP A 528 36.59 42.41 -37.93
C ASP A 528 36.96 42.28 -36.45
N SER A 529 36.81 41.07 -35.90
CA SER A 529 37.26 40.69 -34.55
C SER A 529 38.71 41.12 -34.23
N ASN A 530 39.61 41.13 -35.21
CA ASN A 530 41.00 41.55 -35.05
C ASN A 530 41.12 43.07 -34.86
N LEU A 531 40.32 43.84 -35.59
CA LEU A 531 40.28 45.29 -35.47
C LEU A 531 39.74 45.70 -34.10
N ILE A 532 38.67 45.03 -33.65
CA ILE A 532 38.11 45.23 -32.31
C ILE A 532 39.13 44.91 -31.23
N LYS A 533 39.84 43.78 -31.36
CA LYS A 533 40.91 43.39 -30.43
C LYS A 533 41.99 44.44 -30.34
N PHE A 534 42.42 44.99 -31.49
CA PHE A 534 43.44 46.02 -31.56
C PHE A 534 42.98 47.31 -30.85
N ARG A 535 41.80 47.82 -31.18
CA ARG A 535 41.23 49.04 -30.60
C ARG A 535 40.96 48.91 -29.11
N LEU A 536 40.42 47.78 -28.64
CA LEU A 536 40.23 47.53 -27.21
C LEU A 536 41.56 47.44 -26.44
N LYS A 537 42.61 46.84 -27.02
CA LYS A 537 43.96 46.85 -26.42
C LYS A 537 44.54 48.27 -26.34
N LEU A 538 44.32 49.08 -27.37
CA LEU A 538 44.73 50.48 -27.42
C LEU A 538 44.00 51.29 -26.34
N LEU A 539 42.69 51.08 -26.20
CA LEU A 539 41.86 51.68 -25.16
C LEU A 539 42.30 51.24 -23.75
N ALA A 540 42.58 49.95 -23.55
CA ALA A 540 43.09 49.43 -22.27
C ALA A 540 44.46 50.03 -21.91
N LYS A 541 45.34 50.23 -22.91
CA LYS A 541 46.64 50.90 -22.72
C LYS A 541 46.44 52.38 -22.35
N ARG A 542 45.50 53.07 -23.01
CA ARG A 542 45.12 54.48 -22.72
C ARG A 542 44.69 54.65 -21.26
N TYR A 543 43.79 53.81 -20.76
CA TYR A 543 43.29 53.93 -19.38
C TYR A 543 44.31 53.56 -18.30
N ARG A 544 45.40 52.87 -18.66
CA ARG A 544 46.50 52.55 -17.73
C ARG A 544 47.61 53.61 -17.71
N THR A 545 47.56 54.62 -18.58
CA THR A 545 48.60 55.66 -18.68
C THR A 545 48.09 57.01 -18.18
N PRO A 546 48.83 57.71 -17.30
CA PRO A 546 48.44 59.02 -16.75
C PRO A 546 48.65 60.22 -17.69
N LYS A 547 49.00 60.02 -18.97
CA LYS A 547 49.31 61.10 -19.93
C LYS A 547 48.10 61.40 -20.83
N GLU A 548 47.92 62.67 -21.18
CA GLU A 548 46.86 63.13 -22.10
C GLU A 548 46.93 62.43 -23.47
N PRO A 549 45.76 62.11 -24.08
CA PRO A 549 45.70 61.44 -25.37
C PRO A 549 46.21 62.35 -26.47
N ARG A 550 46.96 61.78 -27.43
CA ARG A 550 47.27 62.49 -28.68
C ARG A 550 46.00 62.57 -29.54
N PRO A 551 45.78 63.65 -30.31
CA PRO A 551 44.53 63.88 -31.05
C PRO A 551 44.08 62.69 -31.93
N TRP A 552 45.03 62.02 -32.60
CA TRP A 552 44.77 60.85 -33.44
C TRP A 552 44.24 59.63 -32.66
N THR A 553 44.39 59.59 -31.34
CA THR A 553 43.85 58.51 -30.49
C THR A 553 42.33 58.55 -30.45
N ASP A 554 41.75 59.76 -30.46
CA ASP A 554 40.30 59.94 -30.50
C ASP A 554 39.77 59.76 -31.93
N GLU A 555 40.55 60.05 -32.97
CA GLU A 555 40.24 59.70 -34.37
C GLU A 555 40.20 58.18 -34.59
N ILE A 556 41.18 57.42 -34.09
CA ILE A 556 41.21 55.94 -34.22
C ILE A 556 40.08 55.25 -33.43
N LEU A 557 39.60 55.89 -32.36
CA LEU A 557 38.49 55.38 -31.54
C LEU A 557 37.10 55.84 -32.04
N SER A 558 37.04 56.81 -32.96
CA SER A 558 35.81 57.34 -33.56
C SER A 558 35.58 56.90 -35.01
N MET A 559 36.66 56.54 -35.72
CA MET A 559 36.63 55.64 -36.88
C MET A 559 36.33 54.21 -36.45
#